data_AF-A0A2S9HRG6-F1
#
_entry.id   AF-A0A2S9HRG6-F1
#
_cell.length_a   1.000
_cell.length_b   1.000
_cell.length_c   1.000
_cell.angle_alpha   90.00
_cell.angle_beta   90.00
_cell.angle_gamma   90.00
#
_symmetry.space_group_name_H-M   'P 1'
#
loop_
_entity.id
_entity.type
_entity.pdbx_description
1 polymer ?
#
loop_
_entity_poly.entity_id
_entity_poly.type
_entity_poly.pdbx_seq_one_letter_code
_entity_poly.pdbx_strand_id
1 'polypeptide(L)'
;MVINFLRTDKRATFILLFLRLYIGYAWLAAGIGKVFGQSFDASGFLKGAIAQASGDHPAVQGWWADFLQHFVLPNADLFSFLVQWGEILVGLGLILGGLTKTAAFFGIIMNLSFLLSGTVSVNPNLLILTMFILVAGQNAGRIGLDGYVFPKLFKKNNREAYKLSKTA
;
A
#
# COMPACT_ATOMS: atom_id res chain seq x y z
N MET A 1 1.20 19.49 -16.51
CA MET A 1 1.64 18.65 -17.65
C MET A 1 1.81 17.18 -17.27
N VAL A 2 2.66 16.85 -16.28
CA VAL A 2 2.96 15.46 -15.87
C VAL A 2 1.75 14.71 -15.28
N ILE A 3 0.99 15.34 -14.38
CA ILE A 3 -0.20 14.71 -13.76
C ILE A 3 -1.25 14.34 -14.81
N ASN A 4 -1.48 15.22 -15.80
CA ASN A 4 -2.42 14.94 -16.88
C ASN A 4 -1.95 13.74 -17.71
N PHE A 5 -0.67 13.67 -18.06
CA PHE A 5 -0.10 12.52 -18.75
C PHE A 5 -0.35 11.20 -17.99
N LEU A 6 -0.04 11.16 -16.69
CA LEU A 6 -0.24 9.97 -15.86
C LEU A 6 -1.71 9.54 -15.75
N ARG A 7 -2.64 10.50 -15.77
CA ARG A 7 -4.08 10.25 -15.59
C ARG A 7 -4.84 9.92 -16.88
N THR A 8 -4.36 10.36 -18.05
CA THR A 8 -5.18 10.26 -19.28
C THR A 8 -4.49 9.52 -20.44
N ASP A 9 -3.17 9.51 -20.49
CA ASP A 9 -2.44 8.93 -21.61
C ASP A 9 -2.45 7.39 -21.55
N LYS A 10 -2.66 6.75 -22.72
CA LYS A 10 -2.63 5.28 -22.86
C LYS A 10 -1.22 4.72 -22.68
N ARG A 11 -0.19 5.46 -23.09
CA ARG A 11 1.22 5.07 -22.93
C ARG A 11 1.59 5.02 -21.45
N ALA A 12 1.12 6.00 -20.69
CA ALA A 12 1.29 6.02 -19.24
C ALA A 12 0.68 4.78 -18.58
N THR A 13 -0.44 4.26 -19.07
CA THR A 13 -1.06 3.04 -18.54
C THR A 13 -0.12 1.83 -18.58
N PHE A 14 0.65 1.65 -19.65
CA PHE A 14 1.61 0.54 -19.74
C PHE A 14 2.80 0.73 -18.80
N ILE A 15 3.33 1.95 -18.69
CA ILE A 15 4.41 2.28 -17.74
C ILE A 15 3.94 2.00 -16.30
N LEU A 16 2.74 2.49 -15.96
CA LEU A 16 2.12 2.28 -14.65
C LEU A 16 1.86 0.81 -14.37
N LEU A 17 1.51 0.00 -15.38
CA LEU A 17 1.34 -1.44 -15.22
C LEU A 17 2.64 -2.11 -14.77
N PHE A 18 3.76 -1.88 -15.48
CA PHE A 18 5.06 -2.45 -15.09
C PHE A 18 5.48 -1.97 -13.70
N LEU A 19 5.28 -0.68 -13.42
CA LEU A 19 5.60 -0.11 -12.12
C LEU A 19 4.78 -0.76 -11.00
N ARG A 20 3.48 -0.95 -11.25
CA ARG A 20 2.54 -1.58 -10.32
C ARG A 20 2.90 -3.05 -10.07
N LEU A 21 3.32 -3.79 -11.09
CA LEU A 21 3.79 -5.17 -10.95
C LEU A 21 5.07 -5.24 -10.12
N TYR A 22 6.03 -4.34 -10.36
CA TYR A 22 7.27 -4.27 -9.58
C TYR A 22 7.00 -3.95 -8.11
N ILE A 23 6.25 -2.88 -7.82
CA ILE A 23 5.91 -2.48 -6.44
C ILE A 23 5.10 -3.60 -5.77
N GLY A 24 4.09 -4.12 -6.47
CA GLY A 24 3.23 -5.17 -5.96
C GLY A 24 3.99 -6.45 -5.64
N TYR A 25 4.95 -6.83 -6.50
CA TYR A 25 5.85 -7.97 -6.24
C TYR A 25 6.71 -7.73 -5.00
N ALA A 26 7.30 -6.54 -4.84
CA ALA A 26 8.13 -6.23 -3.67
C ALA A 26 7.34 -6.37 -2.36
N TRP A 27 6.12 -5.83 -2.31
CA TRP A 27 5.23 -5.97 -1.14
C TRP A 27 4.79 -7.41 -0.92
N LEU A 28 4.40 -8.12 -1.98
CA LEU A 28 3.94 -9.49 -1.87
C LEU A 28 5.06 -10.43 -1.40
N ALA A 29 6.27 -10.28 -1.94
CA ALA A 29 7.43 -11.05 -1.52
C ALA A 29 7.80 -10.78 -0.05
N ALA A 30 7.77 -9.52 0.38
CA ALA A 30 8.01 -9.15 1.78
C ALA A 30 6.96 -9.77 2.72
N GLY A 31 5.67 -9.64 2.38
CA GLY A 31 4.58 -10.17 3.19
C GLY A 31 4.57 -11.69 3.26
N ILE A 32 4.78 -12.37 2.13
CA ILE A 32 4.92 -13.84 2.09
C ILE A 32 6.10 -14.29 2.94
N GLY A 33 7.24 -13.60 2.86
CA GLY A 33 8.41 -13.91 3.69
C GLY A 33 8.12 -13.80 5.19
N LYS A 34 7.28 -12.85 5.61
CA LYS A 34 6.89 -12.66 7.01
C LYS A 34 5.84 -13.64 7.51
N VAL A 35 4.95 -14.12 6.64
CA VAL A 35 3.87 -15.07 7.02
C VAL A 35 4.36 -16.51 6.98
N PHE A 36 5.11 -16.89 5.93
CA PHE A 36 5.48 -18.27 5.67
C PHE A 36 6.95 -18.60 6.00
N GLY A 37 7.79 -17.60 6.26
CA GLY A 37 9.18 -17.79 6.66
C GLY A 37 9.32 -17.98 8.18
N GLN A 38 9.61 -16.89 8.89
CA GLN A 38 9.50 -16.81 10.34
C GLN A 38 8.38 -15.86 10.67
N SER A 39 7.48 -16.25 11.59
CA SER A 39 6.39 -15.40 12.05
C SER A 39 6.94 -14.05 12.50
N PHE A 40 6.64 -13.01 11.74
CA PHE A 40 7.13 -11.66 12.01
C PHE A 40 6.56 -11.14 13.34
N ASP A 41 7.44 -10.82 14.28
CA ASP A 41 7.13 -10.09 15.51
C ASP A 41 7.66 -8.66 15.41
N ALA A 42 6.75 -7.69 15.43
CA ALA A 42 7.08 -6.27 15.37
C ALA A 42 7.78 -5.79 16.65
N SER A 43 7.70 -6.50 17.78
CA SER A 43 8.22 -6.04 19.07
C SER A 43 9.71 -5.69 19.02
N GLY A 44 10.52 -6.54 18.38
CA GLY A 44 11.95 -6.30 18.21
C GLY A 44 12.23 -5.09 17.32
N PHE A 45 11.50 -4.98 16.20
CA PHE A 45 11.56 -3.86 15.28
C PHE A 45 11.21 -2.53 15.98
N LEU A 46 10.11 -2.51 16.75
CA LEU A 46 9.61 -1.34 17.46
C LEU A 46 10.58 -0.88 18.55
N LYS A 47 11.13 -1.80 19.35
CA LYS A 47 12.16 -1.48 20.35
C LYS A 47 13.41 -0.89 19.70
N GLY A 48 13.83 -1.44 18.56
CA GLY A 48 14.94 -0.89 17.78
C GLY A 48 14.68 0.54 17.29
N ALA A 49 13.49 0.80 16.76
CA ALA A 49 13.09 2.12 16.30
C ALA A 49 13.02 3.14 17.45
N ILE A 50 12.48 2.76 18.62
CA ILE A 50 12.45 3.62 19.82
C ILE A 50 13.87 3.95 20.28
N ALA A 51 14.77 2.96 20.30
CA ALA A 51 16.18 3.19 20.67
C ALA A 51 16.90 4.17 19.73
N GLN A 52 16.54 4.18 18.44
CA GLN A 52 17.07 5.11 17.45
C GLN A 52 16.58 6.57 17.59
N ALA A 53 15.68 6.85 18.54
CA ALA A 53 15.27 8.21 18.88
C ALA A 53 16.17 8.88 19.94
N SER A 54 17.17 8.14 20.45
CA SER A 54 18.16 8.64 21.42
C SER A 54 19.52 8.91 20.77
N GLY A 55 20.33 9.77 21.40
CA GLY A 55 21.70 10.11 20.96
C GLY A 55 21.81 11.46 20.26
N ASP A 56 23.03 11.80 19.81
CA ASP A 56 23.37 13.13 19.26
C ASP A 56 22.73 13.40 17.89
N HIS A 57 22.46 12.34 17.11
CA HIS A 57 21.81 12.40 15.80
C HIS A 57 20.72 11.32 15.68
N PRO A 58 19.54 11.54 16.29
CA PRO A 58 18.48 10.54 16.31
C PRO A 58 17.94 10.30 14.90
N ALA A 59 17.91 9.02 14.48
CA ALA A 59 17.35 8.61 13.19
C ALA A 59 15.81 8.55 13.22
N VAL A 60 15.23 8.39 14.42
CA VAL A 60 13.79 8.40 14.65
C VAL A 60 13.40 9.65 15.43
N GLN A 61 12.33 10.32 15.01
CA GLN A 61 11.85 11.54 15.68
C GLN A 61 11.19 11.19 17.02
N GLY A 62 11.42 12.00 18.05
CA GLY A 62 10.92 11.74 19.41
C GLY A 62 9.41 11.51 19.48
N TRP A 63 8.61 12.34 18.80
CA TRP A 63 7.15 12.18 18.76
C TRP A 63 6.70 10.84 18.15
N TRP A 64 7.46 10.32 17.18
CA TRP A 64 7.16 9.01 16.58
C TRP A 64 7.54 7.90 17.54
N ALA A 65 8.70 8.01 18.21
CA ALA A 65 9.10 7.06 19.24
C ALA A 65 8.11 7.00 20.41
N ASP A 66 7.56 8.14 20.84
CA ASP A 66 6.52 8.19 21.87
C ASP A 66 5.26 7.45 21.42
N PHE A 67 4.83 7.63 20.17
CA PHE A 67 3.72 6.87 19.59
C PHE A 67 4.03 5.38 19.53
N LEU A 68 5.24 5.00 19.09
CA LEU A 68 5.66 3.60 19.05
C LEU A 68 5.65 2.98 20.46
N GLN A 69 6.15 3.70 21.46
CA GLN A 69 6.30 3.20 22.83
C GLN A 69 4.95 3.05 23.54
N HIS A 70 4.06 4.03 23.42
CA HIS A 70 2.82 4.08 24.22
C HIS A 70 1.60 3.48 23.51
N PHE A 71 1.61 3.38 22.18
CA PHE A 71 0.47 2.89 21.41
C PHE A 71 0.78 1.62 20.62
N VAL A 72 1.89 1.60 19.87
CA VAL A 72 2.18 0.50 18.95
C VAL A 72 2.76 -0.72 19.68
N LEU A 73 3.73 -0.50 20.57
CA LEU A 73 4.43 -1.55 21.31
C LEU A 73 3.51 -2.34 22.26
N PRO A 74 2.58 -1.73 23.02
CA PRO A 74 1.60 -2.48 23.82
C PRO A 74 0.63 -3.31 22.97
N ASN A 75 0.45 -2.96 21.69
CA ASN A 75 -0.40 -3.64 20.73
C ASN A 75 0.42 -4.36 19.64
N ALA A 76 1.66 -4.78 19.94
CA ALA A 76 2.60 -5.27 18.93
C ALA A 76 2.08 -6.47 18.12
N ASP A 77 1.29 -7.37 18.73
CA ASP A 77 0.69 -8.51 18.04
C ASP A 77 -0.29 -8.07 16.94
N LEU A 78 -1.13 -7.06 17.23
CA LEU A 78 -2.05 -6.47 16.27
C LEU A 78 -1.29 -5.84 15.10
N PHE A 79 -0.26 -5.04 15.39
CA PHE A 79 0.53 -4.40 14.34
C PHE A 79 1.35 -5.41 13.54
N SER A 80 1.84 -6.48 14.17
CA SER A 80 2.50 -7.58 13.49
C SER A 80 1.58 -8.24 12.48
N PHE A 81 0.33 -8.53 12.88
CA PHE A 81 -0.69 -9.08 11.99
C PHE A 81 -1.06 -8.10 10.86
N LEU A 82 -1.32 -6.83 11.18
CA LEU A 82 -1.69 -5.81 10.21
C LEU A 82 -0.59 -5.58 9.17
N VAL A 83 0.68 -5.57 9.58
CA VAL A 83 1.81 -5.46 8.66
C VAL A 83 1.87 -6.70 7.76
N GLN A 84 1.89 -7.90 8.34
CA GLN A 84 1.98 -9.15 7.58
C GLN A 84 0.92 -9.26 6.47
N TRP A 85 -0.35 -9.07 6.84
CA TRP A 85 -1.45 -9.14 5.89
C TRP A 85 -1.56 -7.91 5.01
N GLY A 86 -1.24 -6.73 5.55
CA GLY A 86 -1.21 -5.48 4.79
C GLY A 86 -0.26 -5.54 3.61
N GLU A 87 0.96 -6.06 3.81
CA GLU A 87 1.95 -6.22 2.74
C GLU A 87 1.46 -7.15 1.64
N ILE A 88 0.86 -8.29 2.01
CA ILE A 88 0.29 -9.24 1.03
C ILE A 88 -0.88 -8.61 0.28
N LEU A 89 -1.82 -7.98 0.98
CA LEU A 89 -3.03 -7.41 0.38
C LEU A 89 -2.70 -6.22 -0.52
N VAL A 90 -1.76 -5.36 -0.13
CA VAL A 90 -1.26 -4.28 -0.98
C VAL A 90 -0.55 -4.87 -2.21
N GLY A 91 0.30 -5.88 -2.02
CA GLY A 91 0.97 -6.57 -3.11
C GLY A 91 0.00 -7.15 -4.15
N LEU A 92 -1.02 -7.88 -3.68
CA LEU A 92 -2.07 -8.46 -4.52
C LEU A 92 -2.93 -7.40 -5.20
N GLY A 93 -3.38 -6.38 -4.45
CA GLY A 93 -4.21 -5.30 -4.99
C GLY A 93 -3.50 -4.54 -6.10
N LEU A 94 -2.19 -4.31 -5.94
CA LEU A 94 -1.35 -3.75 -6.99
C LEU A 94 -1.16 -4.75 -8.14
N ILE A 95 -0.72 -5.99 -7.93
CA ILE A 95 -0.48 -6.93 -9.06
C ILE A 95 -1.74 -7.12 -9.92
N LEU A 96 -2.86 -7.45 -9.28
CA LEU A 96 -4.14 -7.70 -9.95
C LEU A 96 -4.75 -6.41 -10.54
N GLY A 97 -4.33 -5.25 -10.04
CA GLY A 97 -4.94 -3.97 -10.35
C GLY A 97 -6.39 -3.89 -9.89
N GLY A 98 -6.68 -4.49 -8.73
CA GLY A 98 -7.99 -4.48 -8.08
C GLY A 98 -7.90 -3.69 -6.78
N LEU A 99 -8.67 -2.61 -6.66
CA LEU A 99 -8.55 -1.59 -5.63
C LEU A 99 -7.17 -0.90 -5.65
N THR A 100 -6.63 -0.64 -6.85
CA THR A 100 -5.26 -0.11 -7.06
C THR A 100 -4.99 1.16 -6.25
N LYS A 101 -5.96 2.08 -6.20
CA LYS A 101 -5.83 3.33 -5.43
C LYS A 101 -5.76 3.06 -3.93
N THR A 102 -6.60 2.16 -3.43
CA THR A 102 -6.64 1.78 -2.02
C THR A 102 -5.35 1.06 -1.63
N ALA A 103 -4.89 0.12 -2.46
CA ALA A 103 -3.62 -0.58 -2.26
C ALA A 103 -2.44 0.39 -2.25
N ALA A 104 -2.38 1.34 -3.20
CA ALA A 104 -1.34 2.36 -3.23
C ALA A 104 -1.36 3.26 -1.97
N PHE A 105 -2.56 3.66 -1.51
CA PHE A 105 -2.72 4.48 -0.31
C PHE A 105 -2.20 3.78 0.95
N PHE A 106 -2.62 2.54 1.21
CA PHE A 106 -2.13 1.78 2.36
C PHE A 106 -0.65 1.40 2.24
N GLY A 107 -0.17 1.12 1.03
CA GLY A 107 1.26 0.93 0.77
C GLY A 107 2.09 2.16 1.13
N ILE A 108 1.62 3.36 0.80
CA ILE A 108 2.26 4.62 1.20
C ILE A 108 2.28 4.77 2.74
N ILE A 109 1.17 4.51 3.42
CA ILE A 109 1.10 4.62 4.89
C ILE A 109 2.07 3.66 5.58
N MET A 110 2.10 2.40 5.15
CA MET A 110 3.03 1.41 5.72
C MET A 110 4.48 1.78 5.44
N ASN A 111 4.79 2.22 4.22
CA ASN A 111 6.14 2.63 3.86
C ASN A 111 6.60 3.85 4.69
N LEU A 112 5.74 4.85 4.86
CA LEU A 112 6.01 5.99 5.74
C LEU A 112 6.24 5.54 7.19
N SER A 113 5.46 4.58 7.68
CA SER A 113 5.64 4.03 9.03
C SER A 113 7.01 3.35 9.19
N PHE A 114 7.50 2.64 8.17
CA PHE A 114 8.84 2.05 8.19
C PHE A 114 9.95 3.11 8.11
N LEU A 115 9.77 4.15 7.29
CA LEU A 115 10.72 5.26 7.17
C LEU A 115 10.82 6.06 8.47
N LEU A 116 9.68 6.40 9.08
CA LEU A 116 9.63 7.09 10.37
C LEU A 116 10.24 6.24 11.49
N SER A 117 10.21 4.90 11.35
CA SER A 117 10.86 3.95 12.26
C SER A 117 12.33 3.69 11.92
N GLY A 118 12.96 4.50 11.06
CA GLY A 118 14.39 4.46 10.76
C GLY A 118 14.81 3.49 9.64
N THR A 119 13.87 2.84 8.94
CA THR A 119 14.20 1.87 7.90
C THR A 119 14.32 2.52 6.53
N VAL A 120 15.51 3.02 6.19
CA VAL A 120 15.71 3.85 4.98
C VAL A 120 16.01 3.05 3.70
N SER A 121 16.39 1.76 3.77
CA SER A 121 16.91 0.96 2.63
C SER A 121 16.15 1.11 1.28
N VAL A 122 15.26 0.19 0.92
CA VAL A 122 14.49 0.25 -0.34
C VAL A 122 13.22 1.09 -0.24
N ASN A 123 12.87 1.51 0.98
CA ASN A 123 11.58 2.11 1.30
C ASN A 123 11.32 3.45 0.59
N PRO A 124 12.25 4.44 0.56
CA PRO A 124 12.02 5.72 -0.11
C PRO A 124 11.72 5.55 -1.59
N ASN A 125 12.40 4.60 -2.25
CA ASN A 125 12.16 4.28 -3.65
C ASN A 125 10.74 3.75 -3.84
N LEU A 126 10.32 2.76 -3.02
CA LEU A 126 8.96 2.23 -3.08
C LEU A 126 7.91 3.30 -2.80
N LEU A 127 8.14 4.21 -1.85
CA LEU A 127 7.23 5.33 -1.56
C LEU A 127 7.03 6.22 -2.79
N ILE A 128 8.12 6.70 -3.39
CA ILE A 128 8.07 7.60 -4.54
C ILE A 128 7.35 6.93 -5.72
N LEU A 129 7.68 5.66 -6.00
CA LEU A 129 7.05 4.92 -7.07
C LEU A 129 5.55 4.69 -6.80
N THR A 130 5.17 4.40 -5.55
CA THR A 130 3.76 4.22 -5.16
C THR A 130 2.97 5.53 -5.25
N MET A 131 3.60 6.68 -4.97
CA MET A 131 2.98 8.00 -5.15
C MET A 131 2.57 8.25 -6.62
N PHE A 132 3.39 7.83 -7.59
CA PHE A 132 3.01 7.92 -9.01
C PHE A 132 1.77 7.09 -9.34
N ILE A 133 1.66 5.89 -8.76
CA ILE A 133 0.46 5.03 -8.88
C ILE A 133 -0.77 5.73 -8.31
N LEU A 134 -0.66 6.32 -7.11
CA LEU A 134 -1.76 7.02 -6.45
C LEU A 134 -2.21 8.25 -7.25
N VAL A 135 -1.27 9.06 -7.73
CA VAL A 135 -1.55 10.27 -8.53
C VAL A 135 -2.19 9.94 -9.88
N ALA A 136 -1.78 8.86 -10.52
CA ALA A 136 -2.36 8.37 -11.77
C ALA A 136 -3.83 7.91 -11.62
N GLY A 137 -4.26 7.58 -10.40
CA GLY A 137 -5.65 7.33 -10.07
C GLY A 137 -6.27 6.20 -10.88
N GLN A 138 -7.39 6.47 -11.56
CA GLN A 138 -8.10 5.46 -12.36
C GLN A 138 -7.25 4.89 -13.52
N ASN A 139 -6.28 5.65 -14.04
CA ASN A 139 -5.45 5.18 -15.14
C ASN A 139 -4.51 4.05 -14.71
N ALA A 140 -4.05 4.04 -13.46
CA ALA A 140 -3.17 2.99 -12.94
C ALA A 140 -3.87 1.62 -12.80
N GLY A 141 -5.18 1.62 -12.56
CA GLY A 141 -6.01 0.42 -12.50
C GLY A 141 -6.61 0.00 -13.84
N ARG A 142 -6.41 0.79 -14.91
CA ARG A 142 -7.11 0.61 -16.19
C ARG A 142 -6.82 -0.74 -16.84
N ILE A 143 -5.58 -1.22 -16.75
CA ILE A 143 -5.21 -2.58 -17.14
C ILE A 143 -5.16 -3.42 -15.85
N GLY A 144 -6.31 -3.91 -15.42
CA GLY A 144 -6.49 -4.64 -14.16
C GLY A 144 -7.96 -4.88 -13.85
N LEU A 145 -8.23 -5.47 -12.68
CA LEU A 145 -9.61 -5.71 -12.22
C LEU A 145 -10.42 -4.40 -12.12
N ASP A 146 -9.78 -3.28 -11.78
CA ASP A 146 -10.37 -1.94 -11.72
C ASP A 146 -10.91 -1.45 -13.06
N GLY A 147 -10.24 -1.79 -14.16
CA GLY A 147 -10.68 -1.41 -15.51
C GLY A 147 -11.63 -2.42 -16.16
N TYR A 148 -11.43 -3.72 -15.92
CA TYR A 148 -12.14 -4.77 -16.65
C TYR A 148 -13.33 -5.38 -15.90
N VAL A 149 -13.23 -5.51 -14.58
CA VAL A 149 -14.19 -6.28 -13.77
C VAL A 149 -15.16 -5.35 -13.04
N PHE A 150 -14.66 -4.40 -12.26
CA PHE A 150 -15.53 -3.53 -11.46
C PHE A 150 -16.52 -2.69 -12.28
N PRO A 151 -16.14 -2.09 -13.44
CA PRO A 151 -17.10 -1.33 -14.24
C PRO A 151 -18.23 -2.20 -14.78
N LYS A 152 -17.97 -3.49 -15.08
CA LYS A 152 -18.99 -4.43 -15.55
C LYS A 152 -19.89 -4.90 -14.40
N LEU A 153 -19.31 -5.14 -13.23
CA LEU A 153 -20.03 -5.58 -12.03
C LEU A 153 -21.01 -4.49 -11.55
N PHE A 154 -20.54 -3.26 -11.38
CA PHE A 154 -21.35 -2.15 -10.85
C PHE A 154 -22.34 -1.59 -11.89
N LYS A 155 -22.01 -1.64 -13.19
CA LYS A 155 -22.96 -1.24 -14.25
C LYS A 155 -24.10 -2.24 -14.43
N LYS A 156 -23.88 -3.53 -14.13
CA LYS A 156 -24.92 -4.57 -14.13
C LYS A 156 -25.92 -4.34 -12.98
N ASN A 157 -25.44 -4.14 -11.76
CA ASN A 157 -26.31 -3.93 -10.59
C ASN A 157 -27.21 -2.70 -10.72
N ASN A 158 -26.71 -1.58 -11.26
CA ASN A 158 -27.54 -0.38 -11.46
C ASN A 158 -28.64 -0.57 -12.50
N ARG A 159 -28.43 -1.40 -13.52
CA ARG A 159 -29.46 -1.72 -14.52
C ARG A 159 -30.55 -2.62 -13.97
N GLU A 160 -30.21 -3.57 -13.10
CA GLU A 160 -31.20 -4.44 -12.47
C GLU A 160 -32.02 -3.69 -11.41
N ALA A 161 -31.38 -2.86 -10.58
CA ALA A 161 -32.07 -1.99 -9.63
C ALA A 161 -33.06 -1.04 -10.32
N TYR A 162 -32.67 -0.43 -11.45
CA TYR A 162 -33.56 0.43 -12.24
C TYR A 162 -34.76 -0.33 -12.84
N LYS A 163 -34.55 -1.57 -13.33
CA LYS A 163 -35.63 -2.39 -13.86
C LYS A 163 -36.64 -2.77 -12.77
N LEU A 164 -36.17 -3.19 -11.60
CA LEU A 164 -37.04 -3.55 -10.47
C LEU A 164 -37.87 -2.36 -9.98
N SER A 165 -37.29 -1.16 -9.93
CA SER A 165 -38.02 0.05 -9.55
C SER A 165 -39.10 0.49 -10.56
N LYS A 166 -39.04 0.05 -11.81
CA LYS A 166 -40.01 0.41 -12.86
C LYS A 166 -41.11 -0.63 -13.04
N THR A 167 -40.99 -1.78 -12.38
CA THR A 167 -41.93 -2.91 -12.46
C THR A 167 -42.71 -3.10 -11.16
N ALA A 168 -42.37 -2.33 -10.11
CA ALA A 168 -43.10 -2.20 -8.85
C ALA A 168 -43.98 -0.95 -8.89
#